data_AF-A0A4Q5ASG1-F1
#
_entry.id   AF-A0A4Q5ASG1-F1
#
_cell.length_a   1.000
_cell.length_b   1.000
_cell.length_c   1.000
_cell.angle_alpha   90.00
_cell.angle_beta   90.00
_cell.angle_gamma   90.00
#
_symmetry.space_group_name_H-M   'P 1'
#
loop_
_entity.id
_entity.type
_entity.pdbx_description
1 polymer ?
#
loop_
_entity_poly.entity_id
_entity_poly.type
_entity_poly.pdbx_seq_one_letter_code
_entity_poly.pdbx_strand_id
1 'polypeptide(L)'
;MALNNLTVPTDDADEFQRILDAAYKKYQDSIENLTDAATDEIETAINRHDMALKEIVREYVADASQLAKDYHHMLRQAWSEYSGTEFPPFADDGLVDFDRVLWQTVHGVANTDYPGLKFRDVKSGSNKFGVTMDDLWPSMDNVDDAQQFIGDMISAALRSQTQRSIRRDPTKPSWARVPQGKSCAFCTMLASRGFAYTSEEAAGGEGNQYHDDCHCRVIPSWGKQTLTGYKPDVLRAMWEKAKKEKESETTALAALRRLYHDDVSDGVWETSRPWPEDEVVHPRAQVWEHIFEGHRFDATMPNKTHFPRDWSDEKIKWAVREAVCAPDDISTANDGMKQRRRKMIGEIYVEVYLKKRRRTKGRFGVESAYPMSEQQRRRLGK
;
A
#
# COMPACT_ATOMS: atom_id res chain seq x y z
N MET A 1 13.43 32.13 6.36
CA MET A 1 13.90 32.18 4.97
C MET A 1 13.79 30.77 4.43
N ALA A 2 13.23 30.54 3.24
CA ALA A 2 13.14 29.19 2.68
C ALA A 2 14.52 28.77 2.16
N LEU A 3 15.04 27.64 2.63
CA LEU A 3 16.38 27.13 2.29
C LEU A 3 16.25 25.83 1.46
N ASN A 4 15.62 25.91 0.29
CA ASN A 4 15.15 24.73 -0.44
C ASN A 4 16.00 24.35 -1.67
N ASN A 5 17.08 25.08 -1.91
CA ASN A 5 17.99 24.89 -3.06
C ASN A 5 19.46 25.01 -2.63
N LEU A 6 19.79 24.46 -1.46
CA LEU A 6 21.17 24.43 -0.99
C LEU A 6 22.03 23.53 -1.90
N THR A 7 23.29 23.93 -2.04
CA THR A 7 24.33 23.19 -2.75
C THR A 7 25.45 22.86 -1.80
N VAL A 8 25.97 21.65 -1.90
CA VAL A 8 27.14 21.21 -1.14
C VAL A 8 28.39 21.40 -2.00
N PRO A 9 29.52 21.90 -1.45
CA PRO A 9 30.78 21.98 -2.17
C PRO A 9 31.17 20.66 -2.83
N THR A 10 31.81 20.72 -4.00
CA THR A 10 32.13 19.52 -4.80
C THR A 10 33.02 18.54 -4.06
N ASP A 11 33.91 19.04 -3.20
CA ASP A 11 34.89 18.23 -2.48
C ASP A 11 34.22 17.36 -1.39
N ASP A 12 33.05 17.81 -0.88
CA ASP A 12 32.30 17.12 0.18
C ASP A 12 31.08 16.35 -0.36
N ALA A 13 30.75 16.49 -1.65
CA ALA A 13 29.50 15.99 -2.23
C ALA A 13 29.36 14.45 -2.14
N ASP A 14 30.44 13.71 -2.38
CA ASP A 14 30.45 12.24 -2.33
C ASP A 14 30.38 11.70 -0.89
N GLU A 15 30.98 12.41 0.07
CA GLU A 15 30.85 12.09 1.48
C GLU A 15 29.43 12.37 1.99
N PHE A 16 28.91 13.55 1.66
CA PHE A 16 27.55 13.94 2.03
C PHE A 16 26.50 12.97 1.49
N GLN A 17 26.61 12.56 0.22
CA GLN A 17 25.68 11.59 -0.36
C GLN A 17 25.76 10.23 0.36
N ARG A 18 26.96 9.76 0.73
CA ARG A 18 27.12 8.53 1.54
C ARG A 18 26.46 8.64 2.91
N ILE A 19 26.53 9.81 3.55
CA ILE A 19 25.85 10.07 4.83
C ILE A 19 24.34 10.02 4.64
N LEU A 20 23.79 10.68 3.61
CA LEU A 20 22.36 10.66 3.30
C LEU A 20 21.84 9.25 2.99
N ASP A 21 22.60 8.44 2.25
CA ASP A 21 22.23 7.06 1.94
C ASP A 21 22.28 6.17 3.19
N ALA A 22 23.31 6.29 4.03
CA ALA A 22 23.42 5.55 5.28
C ALA A 22 22.31 5.94 6.27
N ALA A 23 22.03 7.23 6.37
CA ALA A 23 20.93 7.81 7.14
C ALA A 23 19.58 7.23 6.70
N TYR A 24 19.30 7.28 5.39
CA TYR A 24 18.05 6.77 4.84
C TYR A 24 17.93 5.28 5.09
N LYS A 25 18.95 4.48 4.77
CA LYS A 25 18.96 3.04 5.01
C LYS A 25 18.68 2.71 6.47
N LYS A 26 19.41 3.32 7.42
CA LYS A 26 19.18 3.11 8.85
C LYS A 26 17.74 3.42 9.24
N TYR A 27 17.17 4.50 8.71
CA TYR A 27 15.77 4.84 8.96
C TYR A 27 14.82 3.79 8.40
N GLN A 28 15.08 3.23 7.21
CA GLN A 28 14.27 2.14 6.67
C GLN A 28 14.35 0.88 7.55
N ASP A 29 15.55 0.45 7.92
CA ASP A 29 15.80 -0.73 8.74
C ASP A 29 15.17 -0.57 10.14
N SER A 30 15.25 0.63 10.74
CA SER A 30 14.62 0.90 12.04
C SER A 30 13.09 0.86 11.98
N ILE A 31 12.47 1.29 10.88
CA ILE A 31 11.02 1.18 10.71
C ILE A 31 10.61 -0.29 10.57
N GLU A 32 11.32 -1.06 9.76
CA GLU A 32 11.04 -2.49 9.55
C GLU A 32 11.12 -3.25 10.88
N ASN A 33 12.22 -3.10 11.62
CA ASN A 33 12.37 -3.72 12.94
C ASN A 33 11.28 -3.27 13.94
N LEU A 34 10.87 -1.98 13.90
CA LEU A 34 9.81 -1.47 14.77
C LEU A 34 8.46 -2.09 14.42
N THR A 35 8.13 -2.21 13.14
CA THR A 35 6.89 -2.83 12.68
C THR A 35 6.86 -4.32 13.03
N ASP A 36 7.93 -5.06 12.79
CA ASP A 36 8.03 -6.49 13.12
C ASP A 36 7.87 -6.72 14.63
N ALA A 37 8.57 -5.94 15.46
CA ALA A 37 8.43 -6.01 16.91
C ALA A 37 7.00 -5.71 17.37
N ALA A 38 6.35 -4.70 16.78
CA ALA A 38 4.98 -4.34 17.09
C ALA A 38 3.98 -5.45 16.73
N THR A 39 4.16 -6.09 15.57
CA THR A 39 3.29 -7.19 15.12
C THR A 39 3.47 -8.45 15.96
N ASP A 40 4.69 -8.75 16.38
CA ASP A 40 4.98 -9.90 17.26
C ASP A 40 4.44 -9.68 18.68
N GLU A 41 4.59 -8.46 19.20
CA GLU A 41 4.12 -8.11 20.54
C GLU A 41 2.60 -8.08 20.62
N ILE A 42 1.91 -7.50 19.63
CA ILE A 42 0.44 -7.48 19.61
C ILE A 42 -0.14 -8.89 19.46
N GLU A 43 0.46 -9.74 18.63
CA GLU A 43 0.09 -11.15 18.51
C GLU A 43 0.25 -11.87 19.85
N THR A 44 1.40 -11.68 20.51
CA THR A 44 1.67 -12.27 21.82
C THR A 44 0.65 -11.82 22.87
N ALA A 45 0.30 -10.54 22.88
CA ALA A 45 -0.67 -9.97 23.81
C ALA A 45 -2.08 -10.53 23.58
N ILE A 46 -2.53 -10.65 22.33
CA ILE A 46 -3.82 -11.26 21.97
C ILE A 46 -3.87 -12.73 22.41
N ASN A 47 -2.82 -13.50 22.09
CA ASN A 47 -2.73 -14.92 22.46
C ASN A 47 -2.73 -15.15 23.98
N ARG A 48 -2.32 -14.14 24.76
CA ARG A 48 -2.36 -14.16 26.23
C ARG A 48 -3.63 -13.57 26.82
N HIS A 49 -4.55 -13.09 26.00
CA HIS A 49 -5.74 -12.34 26.40
C HIS A 49 -5.39 -11.12 27.28
N ASP A 50 -4.33 -10.39 26.90
CA ASP A 50 -3.94 -9.17 27.60
C ASP A 50 -4.96 -8.04 27.35
N MET A 51 -5.24 -7.26 28.38
CA MET A 51 -6.11 -6.09 28.32
C MET A 51 -5.37 -4.83 27.86
N ALA A 52 -4.04 -4.88 27.74
CA ALA A 52 -3.17 -3.74 27.43
C ALA A 52 -2.93 -3.48 25.93
N LEU A 53 -3.70 -4.09 25.01
CA LEU A 53 -3.53 -3.93 23.55
C LEU A 53 -3.47 -2.47 23.09
N LYS A 54 -4.32 -1.60 23.67
CA LYS A 54 -4.34 -0.17 23.35
C LYS A 54 -3.05 0.54 23.79
N GLU A 55 -2.40 0.08 24.86
CA GLU A 55 -1.15 0.68 25.35
C GLU A 55 0.02 0.29 24.46
N ILE A 56 0.10 -0.98 24.04
CA ILE A 56 1.10 -1.45 23.06
C ILE A 56 1.06 -0.58 21.80
N VAL A 57 -0.13 -0.37 21.23
CA VAL A 57 -0.30 0.50 20.05
C VAL A 57 0.16 1.95 20.33
N ARG A 58 -0.09 2.48 21.54
CA ARG A 58 0.35 3.84 21.92
C ARG A 58 1.87 3.96 22.00
N GLU A 59 2.53 2.98 22.59
CA GLU A 59 3.99 2.95 22.72
C GLU A 59 4.66 2.91 21.34
N TYR A 60 4.27 1.98 20.46
CA TYR A 60 4.83 1.88 19.12
C TYR A 60 4.53 3.10 18.22
N VAL A 61 3.38 3.76 18.41
CA VAL A 61 3.08 5.03 17.73
C VAL A 61 3.99 6.16 18.22
N ALA A 62 4.29 6.21 19.52
CA ALA A 62 5.23 7.17 20.09
C ALA A 62 6.65 6.92 19.56
N ASP A 63 7.10 5.67 19.52
CA ASP A 63 8.42 5.28 19.00
C ASP A 63 8.55 5.59 17.51
N ALA A 64 7.52 5.27 16.71
CA ALA A 64 7.47 5.63 15.30
C ALA A 64 7.56 7.14 15.09
N SER A 65 6.85 7.92 15.91
CA SER A 65 6.91 9.38 15.88
C SER A 65 8.32 9.86 16.23
N GLN A 66 8.92 9.32 17.29
CA GLN A 66 10.26 9.69 17.71
C GLN A 66 11.29 9.39 16.61
N LEU A 67 11.20 8.22 15.97
CA LEU A 67 12.07 7.82 14.86
C LEU A 67 11.98 8.79 13.68
N ALA A 68 10.77 9.19 13.28
CA ALA A 68 10.56 10.18 12.20
C ALA A 68 11.11 11.56 12.55
N LYS A 69 10.95 11.98 13.82
CA LYS A 69 11.49 13.26 14.32
C LYS A 69 13.02 13.24 14.30
N ASP A 70 13.65 12.19 14.80
CA ASP A 70 15.11 12.06 14.84
C ASP A 70 15.72 12.04 13.45
N TYR A 71 15.09 11.32 12.51
CA TYR A 71 15.51 11.32 11.12
C TYR A 71 15.47 12.73 10.50
N HIS A 72 14.40 13.50 10.74
CA HIS A 72 14.32 14.89 10.30
C HIS A 72 15.43 15.76 10.90
N HIS A 73 15.67 15.69 12.22
CA HIS A 73 16.73 16.47 12.87
C HIS A 73 18.13 16.15 12.34
N MET A 74 18.42 14.87 12.13
CA MET A 74 19.69 14.44 11.56
C MET A 74 19.87 14.96 10.13
N LEU A 75 18.85 14.86 9.27
CA LEU A 75 18.92 15.44 7.92
C LEU A 75 19.15 16.94 7.95
N ARG A 76 18.42 17.64 8.82
CA ARG A 76 18.55 19.09 9.00
C ARG A 76 19.96 19.49 9.43
N GLN A 77 20.54 18.76 10.37
CA GLN A 77 21.91 18.99 10.84
C GLN A 77 22.92 18.74 9.73
N ALA A 78 22.81 17.61 9.04
CA ALA A 78 23.71 17.25 7.95
C ALA A 78 23.66 18.30 6.82
N TRP A 79 22.46 18.77 6.44
CA TRP A 79 22.32 19.84 5.45
C TRP A 79 22.96 21.15 5.90
N SER A 80 22.76 21.56 7.15
CA SER A 80 23.36 22.80 7.68
C SER A 80 24.89 22.73 7.67
N GLU A 81 25.47 21.60 8.09
CA GLU A 81 26.91 21.39 8.18
C GLU A 81 27.56 21.35 6.79
N TYR A 82 27.07 20.47 5.90
CA TYR A 82 27.69 20.23 4.60
C TYR A 82 27.40 21.33 3.57
N SER A 83 26.32 22.09 3.71
CA SER A 83 26.11 23.27 2.85
C SER A 83 26.83 24.52 3.38
N GLY A 84 27.51 24.43 4.53
CA GLY A 84 28.14 25.57 5.21
C GLY A 84 27.14 26.68 5.55
N THR A 85 25.85 26.34 5.70
CA THR A 85 24.76 27.31 5.91
C THR A 85 24.25 27.18 7.34
N GLU A 86 24.38 28.25 8.11
CA GLU A 86 23.86 28.28 9.47
C GLU A 86 22.32 28.27 9.45
N PHE A 87 21.73 27.22 10.03
CA PHE A 87 20.28 27.14 10.15
C PHE A 87 19.81 27.80 11.45
N PRO A 88 18.67 28.52 11.43
CA PRO A 88 18.08 29.05 12.67
C PRO A 88 17.79 27.92 13.66
N PRO A 89 17.72 28.19 14.97
CA PRO A 89 17.33 27.18 15.95
C PRO A 89 15.96 26.57 15.61
N PHE A 90 15.86 25.25 15.68
CA PHE A 90 14.60 24.52 15.59
C PHE A 90 14.36 23.83 16.93
N ALA A 91 13.44 24.40 17.71
CA ALA A 91 13.09 23.89 19.03
C ALA A 91 12.41 22.53 18.92
N ASP A 92 12.52 21.73 19.98
CA ASP A 92 11.78 20.48 20.11
C ASP A 92 10.27 20.76 19.93
N ASP A 93 9.70 20.20 18.87
CA ASP A 93 8.30 20.41 18.51
C ASP A 93 7.36 19.36 19.13
N GLY A 94 7.89 18.48 19.97
CA GLY A 94 7.21 17.35 20.57
C GLY A 94 6.73 16.32 19.55
N LEU A 95 6.17 15.23 20.05
CA LEU A 95 5.57 14.21 19.20
C LEU A 95 4.19 14.63 18.71
N VAL A 96 3.76 14.02 17.62
CA VAL A 96 2.40 14.13 17.11
C VAL A 96 1.43 13.56 18.15
N ASP A 97 0.27 14.18 18.22
CA ASP A 97 -0.83 13.75 19.08
C ASP A 97 -1.35 12.38 18.63
N PHE A 98 -1.32 11.37 19.52
CA PHE A 98 -1.79 10.02 19.22
C PHE A 98 -3.21 10.03 18.64
N ASP A 99 -4.12 10.83 19.24
CA ASP A 99 -5.51 10.89 18.78
C ASP A 99 -5.60 11.37 17.33
N ARG A 100 -4.68 12.25 16.92
CA ARG A 100 -4.60 12.71 15.53
C ARG A 100 -4.20 11.57 14.60
N VAL A 101 -3.25 10.73 15.01
CA VAL A 101 -2.82 9.56 14.26
C VAL A 101 -3.98 8.58 14.13
N LEU A 102 -4.64 8.23 15.25
CA LEU A 102 -5.80 7.35 15.26
C LEU A 102 -6.90 7.86 14.32
N TRP A 103 -7.25 9.14 14.44
CA TRP A 103 -8.26 9.78 13.58
C TRP A 103 -7.92 9.66 12.09
N GLN A 104 -6.65 9.78 11.71
CA GLN A 104 -6.23 9.67 10.32
C GLN A 104 -6.26 8.23 9.83
N THR A 105 -5.86 7.28 10.67
CA THR A 105 -5.82 5.85 10.33
C THR A 105 -7.21 5.31 10.08
N VAL A 106 -8.20 5.68 10.90
CA VAL A 106 -9.59 5.17 10.80
C VAL A 106 -10.50 6.05 9.95
N HIS A 107 -9.94 7.06 9.26
CA HIS A 107 -10.69 8.06 8.47
C HIS A 107 -11.76 8.83 9.27
N GLY A 108 -11.53 8.99 10.57
CA GLY A 108 -12.44 9.66 11.49
C GLY A 108 -13.78 8.96 11.58
N VAL A 109 -14.83 9.61 11.07
CA VAL A 109 -16.20 9.07 11.06
C VAL A 109 -16.75 8.95 9.64
N ALA A 110 -15.86 8.93 8.63
CA ALA A 110 -16.26 8.72 7.25
C ALA A 110 -16.98 7.38 7.10
N ASN A 111 -18.07 7.35 6.31
CA ASN A 111 -18.90 6.15 6.09
C ASN A 111 -19.55 5.55 7.35
N THR A 112 -19.73 6.35 8.40
CA THR A 112 -20.47 5.96 9.61
C THR A 112 -21.82 6.68 9.71
N ASP A 113 -22.65 6.27 10.69
CA ASP A 113 -23.91 6.94 11.05
C ASP A 113 -23.71 8.30 11.75
N TYR A 114 -22.46 8.80 11.85
CA TYR A 114 -22.10 10.06 12.50
C TYR A 114 -21.64 11.12 11.48
N PRO A 115 -22.48 11.55 10.52
CA PRO A 115 -22.05 12.42 9.44
C PRO A 115 -21.57 13.76 9.96
N GLY A 116 -20.37 14.16 9.52
CA GLY A 116 -19.85 15.52 9.66
C GLY A 116 -19.13 15.83 10.98
N LEU A 117 -18.90 14.86 11.88
CA LEU A 117 -18.06 15.12 13.06
C LEU A 117 -16.63 15.43 12.64
N LYS A 118 -16.06 16.47 13.26
CA LYS A 118 -14.65 16.83 13.08
C LYS A 118 -13.84 16.26 14.23
N PHE A 119 -12.55 16.05 13.98
CA PHE A 119 -11.59 15.59 14.98
C PHE A 119 -11.73 16.31 16.33
N ARG A 120 -11.89 17.64 16.33
CA ARG A 120 -12.00 18.42 17.57
C ARG A 120 -13.23 18.05 18.38
N ASP A 121 -14.35 17.76 17.72
CA ASP A 121 -15.64 17.47 18.37
C ASP A 121 -15.62 16.08 19.04
N VAL A 122 -14.93 15.12 18.41
CA VAL A 122 -14.75 13.77 18.96
C VAL A 122 -13.68 13.77 20.05
N LYS A 123 -12.57 14.49 19.84
CA LYS A 123 -11.50 14.61 20.84
C LYS A 123 -11.97 15.25 22.15
N SER A 124 -12.80 16.28 22.07
CA SER A 124 -13.33 16.93 23.28
C SER A 124 -14.56 16.22 23.86
N GLY A 125 -15.07 15.17 23.22
CA GLY A 125 -16.36 14.53 23.54
C GLY A 125 -17.56 15.49 23.43
N SER A 126 -17.37 16.69 22.87
CA SER A 126 -18.39 17.74 22.81
C SER A 126 -19.19 17.63 21.52
N ASN A 127 -19.87 16.49 21.34
CA ASN A 127 -20.74 16.26 20.19
C ASN A 127 -22.07 15.63 20.62
N LYS A 128 -23.11 15.85 19.79
CA LYS A 128 -24.48 15.41 20.07
C LYS A 128 -24.66 13.88 20.09
N PHE A 129 -23.67 13.12 19.65
CA PHE A 129 -23.73 11.67 19.53
C PHE A 129 -23.02 10.95 20.68
N GLY A 130 -22.28 11.68 21.53
CA GLY A 130 -21.48 11.10 22.61
C GLY A 130 -20.25 10.33 22.14
N VAL A 131 -19.87 10.45 20.86
CA VAL A 131 -18.73 9.73 20.28
C VAL A 131 -17.42 10.30 20.81
N THR A 132 -16.54 9.42 21.24
CA THR A 132 -15.21 9.73 21.78
C THR A 132 -14.12 9.12 20.91
N MET A 133 -12.86 9.47 21.18
CA MET A 133 -11.72 8.82 20.51
C MET A 133 -11.64 7.32 20.82
N ASP A 134 -12.19 6.87 21.96
CA ASP A 134 -12.17 5.46 22.34
C ASP A 134 -13.08 4.61 21.46
N ASP A 135 -14.19 5.18 21.00
CA ASP A 135 -15.18 4.53 20.12
C ASP A 135 -14.66 4.33 18.69
N LEU A 136 -13.53 4.96 18.33
CA LEU A 136 -12.93 4.84 17.00
C LEU A 136 -11.97 3.65 16.88
N TRP A 137 -11.64 2.98 17.98
CA TRP A 137 -10.75 1.81 17.92
C TRP A 137 -11.46 0.65 17.21
N PRO A 138 -10.79 -0.03 16.26
CA PRO A 138 -11.34 -1.26 15.70
C PRO A 138 -11.34 -2.37 16.75
N SER A 139 -12.08 -3.45 16.48
CA SER A 139 -11.88 -4.70 17.22
C SER A 139 -10.46 -5.20 16.96
N MET A 140 -9.80 -5.66 18.02
CA MET A 140 -8.46 -6.26 17.99
C MET A 140 -8.52 -7.75 18.38
N ASP A 141 -9.68 -8.40 18.19
CA ASP A 141 -9.89 -9.79 18.59
C ASP A 141 -9.24 -10.81 17.62
N ASN A 142 -8.94 -10.37 16.39
CA ASN A 142 -8.24 -11.14 15.39
C ASN A 142 -6.79 -10.66 15.26
N VAL A 143 -5.84 -11.59 15.26
CA VAL A 143 -4.40 -11.29 15.18
C VAL A 143 -4.05 -10.54 13.90
N ASP A 144 -4.54 -10.98 12.75
CA ASP A 144 -4.24 -10.38 11.45
C ASP A 144 -4.76 -8.94 11.39
N ASP A 145 -6.01 -8.70 11.85
CA ASP A 145 -6.61 -7.37 11.88
C ASP A 145 -5.85 -6.43 12.84
N ALA A 146 -5.40 -6.94 13.99
CA ALA A 146 -4.64 -6.16 14.96
C ALA A 146 -3.22 -5.84 14.48
N GLN A 147 -2.54 -6.80 13.84
CA GLN A 147 -1.22 -6.61 13.21
C GLN A 147 -1.30 -5.58 12.07
N GLN A 148 -2.31 -5.67 11.21
CA GLN A 148 -2.56 -4.67 10.19
C GLN A 148 -2.79 -3.28 10.81
N PHE A 149 -3.66 -3.20 11.82
CA PHE A 149 -3.98 -1.93 12.47
C PHE A 149 -2.77 -1.25 13.12
N ILE A 150 -1.93 -1.98 13.87
CA ILE A 150 -0.72 -1.41 14.48
C ILE A 150 0.29 -0.96 13.41
N GLY A 151 0.42 -1.72 12.30
CA GLY A 151 1.24 -1.34 11.15
C GLY A 151 0.77 -0.05 10.47
N ASP A 152 -0.54 0.12 10.30
CA ASP A 152 -1.15 1.33 9.75
C ASP A 152 -0.97 2.54 10.67
N MET A 153 -1.12 2.34 11.99
CA MET A 153 -0.87 3.35 13.01
C MET A 153 0.59 3.82 13.00
N ILE A 154 1.57 2.90 12.93
CA ILE A 154 3.00 3.22 12.80
C ILE A 154 3.25 4.03 11.52
N SER A 155 2.71 3.58 10.39
CA SER A 155 2.86 4.27 9.10
C SER A 155 2.27 5.68 9.11
N ALA A 156 1.10 5.85 9.73
CA ALA A 156 0.46 7.15 9.91
C ALA A 156 1.27 8.06 10.84
N ALA A 157 1.80 7.52 11.94
CA ALA A 157 2.64 8.24 12.89
C ALA A 157 3.90 8.81 12.24
N LEU A 158 4.64 7.96 11.49
CA LEU A 158 5.84 8.36 10.75
C LEU A 158 5.56 9.55 9.82
N ARG A 159 4.52 9.44 8.99
CA ARG A 159 4.13 10.51 8.05
C ARG A 159 3.71 11.78 8.77
N SER A 160 2.84 11.66 9.77
CA SER A 160 2.27 12.80 10.46
C SER A 160 3.29 13.55 11.30
N GLN A 161 4.26 12.85 11.90
CA GLN A 161 5.38 13.48 12.57
C GLN A 161 6.29 14.18 11.56
N THR A 162 6.73 13.53 10.47
CA THR A 162 7.60 14.21 9.50
C THR A 162 6.93 15.44 8.90
N GLN A 163 5.64 15.36 8.55
CA GLN A 163 4.89 16.53 8.09
C GLN A 163 4.78 17.61 9.15
N ARG A 164 4.65 17.26 10.44
CA ARG A 164 4.68 18.23 11.54
C ARG A 164 6.02 18.93 11.62
N SER A 165 7.13 18.19 11.59
CA SER A 165 8.48 18.77 11.65
C SER A 165 8.73 19.70 10.46
N ILE A 166 8.39 19.29 9.23
CA ILE A 166 8.50 20.14 8.03
C ILE A 166 7.70 21.44 8.16
N ARG A 167 6.46 21.37 8.67
CA ARG A 167 5.60 22.56 8.84
C ARG A 167 6.14 23.54 9.88
N ARG A 168 6.79 23.02 10.92
CA ARG A 168 7.29 23.81 12.05
C ARG A 168 8.73 24.27 11.84
N ASP A 169 9.46 23.67 10.91
CA ASP A 169 10.83 24.07 10.64
C ASP A 169 10.86 25.48 9.99
N PRO A 170 11.52 26.46 10.62
CA PRO A 170 11.64 27.83 10.09
C PRO A 170 12.33 27.92 8.72
N THR A 171 13.07 26.89 8.32
CA THR A 171 13.76 26.79 7.03
C THR A 171 12.85 26.32 5.89
N LYS A 172 11.65 25.81 6.21
CA LYS A 172 10.61 25.38 5.26
C LYS A 172 11.08 24.39 4.18
N PRO A 173 11.71 23.27 4.55
CA PRO A 173 12.28 22.31 3.59
C PRO A 173 11.27 21.86 2.55
N SER A 174 11.76 21.53 1.35
CA SER A 174 10.96 20.77 0.40
C SER A 174 10.87 19.30 0.82
N TRP A 175 9.97 18.54 0.25
CA TRP A 175 9.84 17.11 0.54
C TRP A 175 9.34 16.33 -0.66
N ALA A 176 9.48 15.00 -0.57
CA ALA A 176 9.01 14.05 -1.55
C ALA A 176 8.12 12.98 -0.88
N ARG A 177 7.14 12.47 -1.64
CA ARG A 177 6.54 11.17 -1.34
C ARG A 177 7.42 10.07 -1.90
N VAL A 178 7.88 9.18 -1.03
CA VAL A 178 8.79 8.09 -1.41
C VAL A 178 8.07 6.75 -1.23
N PRO A 179 7.69 6.07 -2.32
CA PRO A 179 7.12 4.74 -2.32
C PRO A 179 8.02 3.75 -1.57
N GLN A 180 7.41 2.84 -0.81
CA GLN A 180 8.11 1.68 -0.26
C GLN A 180 7.61 0.45 -1.02
N GLY A 181 8.48 -0.16 -1.82
CA GLY A 181 8.10 -1.26 -2.72
C GLY A 181 7.08 -0.85 -3.80
N LYS A 182 6.24 -1.81 -4.22
CA LYS A 182 5.16 -1.55 -5.18
C LYS A 182 4.06 -0.72 -4.49
N SER A 183 3.85 0.50 -4.98
CA SER A 183 2.80 1.40 -4.50
C SER A 183 1.67 1.52 -5.51
N CYS A 184 0.51 2.01 -5.08
CA CYS A 184 -0.63 2.18 -5.98
C CYS A 184 -0.35 3.26 -7.05
N ALA A 185 -1.15 3.28 -8.11
CA ALA A 185 -1.05 4.23 -9.21
C ALA A 185 -1.11 5.70 -8.75
N PHE A 186 -1.96 5.99 -7.76
CA PHE A 186 -2.08 7.34 -7.20
C PHE A 186 -0.82 7.77 -6.44
N CYS A 187 -0.27 6.88 -5.61
CA CYS A 187 0.99 7.11 -4.92
C CYS A 187 2.16 7.28 -5.89
N THR A 188 2.19 6.48 -6.96
CA THR A 188 3.19 6.59 -8.04
C THR A 188 3.14 7.96 -8.71
N MET A 189 1.92 8.46 -9.00
CA MET A 189 1.72 9.81 -9.55
C MET A 189 2.20 10.91 -8.59
N LEU A 190 1.92 10.79 -7.30
CA LEU A 190 2.42 11.78 -6.32
C LEU A 190 3.95 11.71 -6.19
N ALA A 191 4.49 10.50 -6.08
CA ALA A 191 5.92 10.25 -5.98
C ALA A 191 6.71 10.71 -7.21
N SER A 192 6.08 10.82 -8.39
CA SER A 192 6.77 11.29 -9.59
C SER A 192 7.17 12.76 -9.56
N ARG A 193 6.66 13.54 -8.59
CA ARG A 193 7.01 14.96 -8.44
C ARG A 193 8.42 15.18 -7.87
N GLY A 194 9.01 14.21 -7.20
CA GLY A 194 10.30 14.38 -6.53
C GLY A 194 10.20 15.28 -5.29
N PHE A 195 11.33 15.90 -4.91
CA PHE A 195 11.45 16.86 -3.80
C PHE A 195 10.87 18.24 -4.15
N ALA A 196 9.66 18.25 -4.70
CA ALA A 196 8.98 19.46 -5.17
C ALA A 196 7.91 19.96 -4.20
N TYR A 197 7.51 19.13 -3.22
CA TYR A 197 6.44 19.52 -2.30
C TYR A 197 6.93 20.55 -1.29
N THR A 198 6.07 21.49 -0.96
CA THR A 198 6.35 22.60 -0.03
C THR A 198 5.81 22.35 1.37
N SER A 199 6.25 23.15 2.34
CA SER A 199 5.72 23.12 3.71
C SER A 199 4.21 23.39 3.77
N GLU A 200 3.65 24.14 2.82
CA GLU A 200 2.21 24.41 2.72
C GLU A 200 1.45 23.16 2.28
N GLU A 201 2.00 22.40 1.33
CA GLU A 201 1.43 21.10 0.94
C GLU A 201 1.51 20.07 2.08
N ALA A 202 2.53 20.15 2.93
CA ALA A 202 2.61 19.34 4.15
C ALA A 202 1.53 19.72 5.19
N ALA A 203 0.86 20.88 5.06
CA ALA A 203 -0.26 21.32 5.91
C ALA A 203 -1.61 20.69 5.57
N GLY A 204 -1.66 19.81 4.57
CA GLY A 204 -2.86 19.12 4.15
C GLY A 204 -3.60 19.90 3.06
N GLY A 205 -3.13 19.75 1.83
CA GLY A 205 -3.81 20.22 0.62
C GLY A 205 -4.67 19.15 -0.04
N GLU A 206 -5.55 19.55 -0.95
CA GLU A 206 -6.29 18.65 -1.83
C GLU A 206 -5.30 17.75 -2.61
N GLY A 207 -5.52 16.44 -2.61
CA GLY A 207 -4.60 15.46 -3.20
C GLY A 207 -3.45 14.98 -2.29
N ASN A 208 -3.30 15.50 -1.07
CA ASN A 208 -2.30 15.04 -0.09
C ASN A 208 -2.86 14.11 0.99
N GLN A 209 -4.02 13.52 0.75
CA GLN A 209 -4.58 12.48 1.62
C GLN A 209 -3.84 11.15 1.44
N TYR A 210 -3.92 10.30 2.45
CA TYR A 210 -3.43 8.92 2.40
C TYR A 210 -4.65 8.01 2.47
N HIS A 211 -4.66 6.97 1.65
CA HIS A 211 -5.69 5.93 1.66
C HIS A 211 -5.20 4.72 2.50
N ASP A 212 -6.08 3.74 2.71
CA ASP A 212 -5.75 2.47 3.36
C ASP A 212 -4.60 1.75 2.64
N ASP A 213 -3.73 1.04 3.36
CA ASP A 213 -2.58 0.32 2.78
C ASP A 213 -1.58 1.22 2.02
N CYS A 214 -1.55 2.52 2.34
CA CYS A 214 -0.57 3.41 1.75
C CYS A 214 0.80 3.27 2.44
N HIS A 215 1.75 2.66 1.75
CA HIS A 215 3.13 2.51 2.25
C HIS A 215 4.07 3.67 1.90
N CYS A 216 3.57 4.80 1.39
CA CYS A 216 4.42 5.95 1.07
C CYS A 216 4.96 6.62 2.35
N ARG A 217 6.23 7.05 2.27
CA ARG A 217 6.90 7.87 3.29
C ARG A 217 7.02 9.32 2.83
N VAL A 218 7.16 10.23 3.80
CA VAL A 218 7.46 11.65 3.58
C VAL A 218 8.93 11.86 3.90
N ILE A 219 9.72 12.35 2.95
CA ILE A 219 11.15 12.59 3.16
C ILE A 219 11.49 14.06 2.84
N PRO A 220 12.01 14.84 3.81
CA PRO A 220 12.40 16.23 3.59
C PRO A 220 13.75 16.34 2.87
N SER A 221 13.99 17.49 2.23
CA SER A 221 15.28 17.90 1.70
C SER A 221 15.41 19.43 1.71
N TRP A 222 16.65 19.92 1.83
CA TRP A 222 17.00 21.34 1.71
C TRP A 222 17.70 21.67 0.38
N GLY A 223 17.93 20.66 -0.47
CA GLY A 223 18.57 20.85 -1.77
C GLY A 223 18.36 19.67 -2.70
N LYS A 224 19.19 19.57 -3.73
CA LYS A 224 19.15 18.42 -4.64
C LYS A 224 19.64 17.18 -3.90
N GLN A 225 18.75 16.20 -3.74
CA GLN A 225 19.02 14.94 -3.05
C GLN A 225 18.65 13.75 -3.93
N THR A 226 19.46 12.70 -3.86
CA THR A 226 19.09 11.38 -4.37
C THR A 226 18.93 10.42 -3.21
N LEU A 227 17.98 9.48 -3.35
CA LEU A 227 17.74 8.43 -2.38
C LEU A 227 17.88 7.09 -3.08
N THR A 228 18.65 6.19 -2.49
CA THR A 228 18.76 4.81 -2.96
C THR A 228 17.36 4.19 -3.13
N GLY A 229 17.10 3.61 -4.30
CA GLY A 229 15.81 2.97 -4.63
C GLY A 229 14.70 3.92 -5.12
N TYR A 230 14.85 5.24 -4.99
CA TYR A 230 13.85 6.21 -5.44
C TYR A 230 14.25 6.87 -6.75
N LYS A 231 13.47 6.61 -7.81
CA LYS A 231 13.72 7.12 -9.17
C LYS A 231 12.54 7.96 -9.66
N PRO A 232 12.38 9.22 -9.19
CA PRO A 232 11.22 10.06 -9.54
C PRO A 232 11.07 10.28 -11.05
N ASP A 233 12.17 10.31 -11.81
CA ASP A 233 12.14 10.46 -13.27
C ASP A 233 11.51 9.26 -13.98
N VAL A 234 11.73 8.04 -13.49
CA VAL A 234 11.09 6.83 -14.02
C VAL A 234 9.59 6.88 -13.75
N LEU A 235 9.20 7.22 -12.50
CA LEU A 235 7.79 7.37 -12.13
C LEU A 235 7.11 8.47 -12.95
N ARG A 236 7.83 9.56 -13.23
CA ARG A 236 7.36 10.67 -14.07
C ARG A 236 7.15 10.23 -15.51
N ALA A 237 8.06 9.44 -16.08
CA ALA A 237 7.86 8.87 -17.41
C ALA A 237 6.62 7.96 -17.46
N MET A 238 6.36 7.17 -16.40
CA MET A 238 5.16 6.34 -16.29
C MET A 238 3.89 7.21 -16.27
N TRP A 239 3.86 8.22 -15.40
CA TRP A 239 2.74 9.13 -15.27
C TRP A 239 2.46 9.92 -16.55
N GLU A 240 3.48 10.51 -17.16
CA GLU A 240 3.32 11.28 -18.40
C GLU A 240 2.84 10.40 -19.57
N LYS A 241 3.27 9.14 -19.64
CA LYS A 241 2.73 8.20 -20.64
C LYS A 241 1.23 7.97 -20.42
N ALA A 242 0.81 7.72 -19.18
CA ALA A 242 -0.59 7.50 -18.85
C ALA A 242 -1.45 8.75 -19.08
N LYS A 243 -0.91 9.95 -18.80
CA LYS A 243 -1.56 11.24 -19.02
C LYS A 243 -1.70 11.59 -20.50
N LYS A 244 -0.79 11.14 -21.38
CA LYS A 244 -0.94 11.32 -22.84
C LYS A 244 -2.13 10.55 -23.42
N GLU A 245 -2.51 9.43 -22.82
CA GLU A 245 -3.64 8.60 -23.27
C GLU A 245 -5.01 9.20 -22.92
N LYS A 246 -5.08 10.14 -21.97
CA LYS A 246 -6.31 10.52 -21.28
C LYS A 246 -6.31 11.97 -20.79
N GLU A 247 -7.45 12.66 -20.94
CA GLU A 247 -7.56 14.10 -20.66
C GLU A 247 -7.65 14.45 -19.16
N SER A 248 -8.20 13.56 -18.32
CA SER A 248 -8.38 13.84 -16.87
C SER A 248 -7.46 13.00 -15.99
N GLU A 249 -7.15 13.50 -14.79
CA GLU A 249 -6.30 12.79 -13.82
C GLU A 249 -6.87 11.40 -13.48
N THR A 250 -8.18 11.30 -13.23
CA THR A 250 -8.86 10.03 -12.94
C THR A 250 -8.70 9.02 -14.06
N THR A 251 -8.83 9.47 -15.31
CA THR A 251 -8.70 8.58 -16.48
C THR A 251 -7.25 8.22 -16.74
N ALA A 252 -6.30 9.14 -16.49
CA ALA A 252 -4.87 8.87 -16.55
C ALA A 252 -4.43 7.85 -15.48
N LEU A 253 -4.94 7.93 -14.24
CA LEU A 253 -4.68 6.92 -13.20
C LEU A 253 -5.20 5.54 -13.64
N ALA A 254 -6.38 5.49 -14.24
CA ALA A 254 -6.91 4.24 -14.78
C ALA A 254 -6.07 3.71 -15.95
N ALA A 255 -5.49 4.57 -16.79
CA ALA A 255 -4.54 4.17 -17.83
C ALA A 255 -3.23 3.65 -17.23
N LEU A 256 -2.71 4.31 -16.18
CA LEU A 256 -1.48 3.91 -15.49
C LEU A 256 -1.62 2.50 -14.92
N ARG A 257 -2.73 2.21 -14.24
CA ARG A 257 -3.02 0.87 -13.72
C ARG A 257 -2.99 -0.23 -14.77
N ARG A 258 -3.38 0.07 -16.01
CA ARG A 258 -3.41 -0.91 -17.13
C ARG A 258 -2.04 -1.04 -17.79
N LEU A 259 -1.41 0.08 -18.09
CA LEU A 259 -0.12 0.13 -18.78
C LEU A 259 1.03 -0.44 -17.93
N TYR A 260 0.94 -0.26 -16.62
CA TYR A 260 1.98 -0.61 -15.66
C TYR A 260 1.45 -1.52 -14.54
N HIS A 261 0.54 -2.43 -14.89
CA HIS A 261 -0.15 -3.29 -13.93
C HIS A 261 0.80 -4.16 -13.08
N ASP A 262 1.99 -4.46 -13.59
CA ASP A 262 3.02 -5.20 -12.84
C ASP A 262 3.84 -4.31 -11.89
N ASP A 263 3.91 -3.00 -12.15
CA ASP A 263 4.75 -2.05 -11.41
C ASP A 263 3.99 -1.37 -10.26
N VAL A 264 2.66 -1.33 -10.30
CA VAL A 264 1.81 -0.76 -9.25
C VAL A 264 1.04 -1.82 -8.47
N SER A 265 0.76 -1.57 -7.20
CA SER A 265 0.05 -2.53 -6.33
C SER A 265 -1.42 -2.72 -6.71
N ASP A 266 -2.06 -1.71 -7.32
CA ASP A 266 -3.46 -1.72 -7.76
C ASP A 266 -3.59 -1.84 -9.29
N GLY A 267 -2.66 -2.57 -9.91
CA GLY A 267 -2.63 -2.83 -11.34
C GLY A 267 -3.89 -3.53 -11.85
N VAL A 268 -4.41 -3.10 -12.99
CA VAL A 268 -5.62 -3.64 -13.60
C VAL A 268 -5.26 -4.42 -14.85
N TRP A 269 -5.48 -5.72 -14.79
CA TRP A 269 -5.34 -6.61 -15.92
C TRP A 269 -6.68 -6.73 -16.66
N GLU A 270 -6.68 -6.42 -17.96
CA GLU A 270 -7.86 -6.56 -18.82
C GLU A 270 -7.92 -7.95 -19.46
N THR A 271 -9.11 -8.54 -19.49
CA THR A 271 -9.34 -9.78 -20.22
C THR A 271 -9.43 -9.51 -21.72
N SER A 272 -8.95 -10.45 -22.54
CA SER A 272 -8.94 -10.30 -24.00
C SER A 272 -10.36 -10.28 -24.60
N ARG A 273 -11.35 -10.76 -23.85
CA ARG A 273 -12.77 -10.79 -24.24
C ARG A 273 -13.66 -10.37 -23.07
N PRO A 274 -14.88 -9.86 -23.35
CA PRO A 274 -15.87 -9.61 -22.31
C PRO A 274 -16.23 -10.88 -21.53
N TRP A 275 -16.71 -10.69 -20.30
CA TRP A 275 -17.23 -11.79 -19.50
C TRP A 275 -18.48 -12.41 -20.15
N PRO A 276 -18.59 -13.75 -20.25
CA PRO A 276 -19.74 -14.40 -20.87
C PRO A 276 -20.92 -14.48 -19.88
N GLU A 277 -21.59 -13.34 -19.66
CA GLU A 277 -22.67 -13.15 -18.66
C GLU A 277 -23.83 -14.15 -18.78
N ASP A 278 -24.13 -14.56 -20.02
CA ASP A 278 -25.21 -15.51 -20.32
C ASP A 278 -24.83 -16.96 -20.00
N GLU A 279 -23.55 -17.27 -19.83
CA GLU A 279 -23.05 -18.63 -19.59
C GLU A 279 -22.50 -18.83 -18.18
N VAL A 280 -21.79 -17.84 -17.64
CA VAL A 280 -21.02 -17.96 -16.40
C VAL A 280 -21.34 -16.82 -15.45
N VAL A 281 -21.66 -17.13 -14.20
CA VAL A 281 -21.79 -16.11 -13.15
C VAL A 281 -20.41 -15.72 -12.62
N HIS A 282 -20.26 -14.43 -12.29
CA HIS A 282 -19.04 -13.92 -11.66
C HIS A 282 -18.70 -14.69 -10.38
N PRO A 283 -17.40 -15.00 -10.14
CA PRO A 283 -16.97 -15.64 -8.90
C PRO A 283 -17.28 -14.77 -7.69
N ARG A 284 -17.72 -15.41 -6.59
CA ARG A 284 -17.93 -14.74 -5.29
C ARG A 284 -16.63 -14.74 -4.49
N ALA A 285 -16.55 -13.91 -3.44
CA ALA A 285 -15.40 -13.84 -2.53
C ALA A 285 -14.94 -15.23 -2.04
N GLN A 286 -15.89 -16.08 -1.61
CA GLN A 286 -15.57 -17.43 -1.12
C GLN A 286 -14.91 -18.34 -2.16
N VAL A 287 -15.14 -18.09 -3.46
CA VAL A 287 -14.47 -18.84 -4.53
C VAL A 287 -13.01 -18.43 -4.63
N TRP A 288 -12.72 -17.13 -4.44
CA TRP A 288 -11.36 -16.62 -4.43
C TRP A 288 -10.59 -17.10 -3.20
N GLU A 289 -11.19 -17.02 -2.00
CA GLU A 289 -10.64 -17.60 -0.76
C GLU A 289 -10.26 -19.06 -0.97
N HIS A 290 -11.18 -19.89 -1.50
CA HIS A 290 -10.91 -21.30 -1.79
C HIS A 290 -9.75 -21.51 -2.78
N ILE A 291 -9.64 -20.66 -3.81
CA ILE A 291 -8.54 -20.75 -4.77
C ILE A 291 -7.22 -20.38 -4.09
N PHE A 292 -7.18 -19.31 -3.30
CA PHE A 292 -5.95 -18.84 -2.67
C PHE A 292 -5.47 -19.81 -1.58
N GLU A 293 -6.35 -20.26 -0.68
CA GLU A 293 -6.03 -21.24 0.37
C GLU A 293 -5.47 -22.55 -0.19
N GLY A 294 -5.93 -22.97 -1.38
CA GLY A 294 -5.54 -24.25 -1.96
C GLY A 294 -4.45 -24.19 -3.01
N HIS A 295 -4.25 -23.05 -3.68
CA HIS A 295 -3.46 -22.97 -4.90
C HIS A 295 -2.54 -21.75 -5.01
N ARG A 296 -2.54 -20.83 -4.03
CA ARG A 296 -1.51 -19.77 -3.99
C ARG A 296 -0.12 -20.38 -3.74
N PHE A 297 0.94 -19.65 -4.05
CA PHE A 297 2.31 -20.17 -3.98
C PHE A 297 2.71 -20.65 -2.57
N ASP A 298 2.15 -20.01 -1.54
CA ASP A 298 2.35 -20.22 -0.10
C ASP A 298 1.29 -21.16 0.52
N ALA A 299 0.35 -21.68 -0.29
CA ALA A 299 -0.63 -22.65 0.18
C ALA A 299 0.07 -23.92 0.69
N THR A 300 -0.36 -24.42 1.84
CA THR A 300 0.24 -25.59 2.52
C THR A 300 -0.52 -26.89 2.26
N MET A 301 -1.60 -26.83 1.48
CA MET A 301 -2.46 -27.97 1.22
C MET A 301 -1.74 -29.07 0.42
N PRO A 302 -1.62 -30.30 0.96
CA PRO A 302 -0.88 -31.38 0.29
C PRO A 302 -1.57 -31.82 -1.01
N ASN A 303 -0.77 -32.23 -1.99
CA ASN A 303 -1.19 -32.73 -3.31
C ASN A 303 -1.93 -31.70 -4.20
N LYS A 304 -1.77 -30.40 -3.92
CA LYS A 304 -2.27 -29.31 -4.76
C LYS A 304 -1.14 -28.74 -5.62
N THR A 305 -1.51 -28.20 -6.78
CA THR A 305 -0.59 -27.43 -7.62
C THR A 305 -0.69 -25.96 -7.24
N HIS A 306 0.42 -25.24 -7.24
CA HIS A 306 0.46 -23.85 -6.80
C HIS A 306 0.83 -22.90 -7.93
N PHE A 307 0.19 -21.72 -7.94
CA PHE A 307 0.53 -20.65 -8.86
C PHE A 307 1.98 -20.18 -8.62
N PRO A 308 2.64 -19.60 -9.65
CA PRO A 308 3.99 -19.12 -9.51
C PRO A 308 4.14 -18.10 -8.37
N ARG A 309 5.29 -18.12 -7.70
CA ARG A 309 5.60 -17.23 -6.56
C ARG A 309 5.57 -15.75 -6.94
N ASP A 310 5.84 -15.43 -8.20
CA ASP A 310 5.84 -14.07 -8.74
C ASP A 310 4.44 -13.58 -9.18
N TRP A 311 3.41 -14.43 -9.12
CA TRP A 311 2.05 -14.03 -9.46
C TRP A 311 1.34 -13.44 -8.24
N SER A 312 0.93 -12.17 -8.36
CA SER A 312 0.03 -11.53 -7.39
C SER A 312 -1.38 -12.12 -7.46
N ASP A 313 -2.14 -11.93 -6.39
CA ASP A 313 -3.55 -12.35 -6.31
C ASP A 313 -4.38 -11.75 -7.46
N GLU A 314 -4.12 -10.51 -7.87
CA GLU A 314 -4.79 -9.87 -9.01
C GLU A 314 -4.42 -10.51 -10.35
N LYS A 315 -3.16 -10.93 -10.53
CA LYS A 315 -2.74 -11.69 -11.71
C LYS A 315 -3.40 -13.06 -11.75
N ILE A 316 -3.53 -13.75 -10.60
CA ILE A 316 -4.26 -15.01 -10.50
C ILE A 316 -5.74 -14.80 -10.83
N LYS A 317 -6.41 -13.81 -10.23
CA LYS A 317 -7.81 -13.48 -10.54
C LYS A 317 -8.01 -13.17 -12.02
N TRP A 318 -7.10 -12.40 -12.63
CA TRP A 318 -7.12 -12.14 -14.06
C TRP A 318 -6.93 -13.42 -14.87
N ALA A 319 -5.97 -14.25 -14.55
CA ALA A 319 -5.70 -15.50 -15.26
C ALA A 319 -6.93 -16.44 -15.26
N VAL A 320 -7.62 -16.54 -14.12
CA VAL A 320 -8.89 -17.27 -14.01
C VAL A 320 -9.97 -16.62 -14.87
N ARG A 321 -10.10 -15.29 -14.83
CA ARG A 321 -11.07 -14.58 -15.68
C ARG A 321 -10.77 -14.75 -17.16
N GLU A 322 -9.52 -14.66 -17.57
CA GLU A 322 -9.06 -14.83 -18.94
C GLU A 322 -9.35 -16.25 -19.44
N ALA A 323 -9.12 -17.27 -18.62
CA ALA A 323 -9.51 -18.64 -18.94
C ALA A 323 -11.03 -18.81 -19.08
N VAL A 324 -11.84 -18.02 -18.39
CA VAL A 324 -13.30 -18.03 -18.60
C VAL A 324 -13.69 -17.29 -19.88
N CYS A 325 -13.18 -16.08 -20.10
CA CYS A 325 -13.59 -15.20 -21.20
C CYS A 325 -13.01 -15.62 -22.55
N ALA A 326 -11.77 -16.10 -22.58
CA ALA A 326 -11.03 -16.39 -23.81
C ALA A 326 -10.19 -17.69 -23.68
N PRO A 327 -10.81 -18.84 -23.33
CA PRO A 327 -10.10 -20.11 -23.21
C PRO A 327 -9.45 -20.54 -24.52
N ASP A 328 -8.29 -21.18 -24.41
CA ASP A 328 -7.65 -21.89 -25.52
C ASP A 328 -8.26 -23.28 -25.73
N ASP A 329 -8.86 -23.86 -24.67
CA ASP A 329 -9.50 -25.16 -24.70
C ASP A 329 -10.69 -25.24 -23.73
N ILE A 330 -11.76 -25.93 -24.16
CA ILE A 330 -12.97 -26.16 -23.37
C ILE A 330 -13.31 -27.65 -23.38
N SER A 331 -13.44 -28.24 -22.19
CA SER A 331 -13.89 -29.62 -22.00
C SER A 331 -15.17 -29.66 -21.17
N THR A 332 -16.25 -30.19 -21.73
CA THR A 332 -17.53 -30.34 -21.04
C THR A 332 -17.76 -31.82 -20.69
N ALA A 333 -18.21 -32.10 -19.47
CA ALA A 333 -18.56 -33.46 -19.05
C ALA A 333 -19.82 -33.96 -19.77
N ASN A 334 -19.97 -35.28 -19.91
CA ASN A 334 -21.09 -35.90 -20.65
C ASN A 334 -22.47 -35.51 -20.11
N ASP A 335 -22.59 -35.24 -18.80
CA ASP A 335 -23.84 -34.78 -18.17
C ASP A 335 -24.15 -33.29 -18.43
N GLY A 336 -23.23 -32.56 -19.07
CA GLY A 336 -23.32 -31.12 -19.31
C GLY A 336 -23.32 -30.27 -18.05
N MET A 337 -23.08 -30.85 -16.87
CA MET A 337 -23.14 -30.17 -15.57
C MET A 337 -21.81 -29.54 -15.17
N LYS A 338 -20.71 -30.05 -15.72
CA LYS A 338 -19.34 -29.62 -15.41
C LYS A 338 -18.61 -29.23 -16.68
N GLN A 339 -17.82 -28.17 -16.58
CA GLN A 339 -16.97 -27.71 -17.67
C GLN A 339 -15.59 -27.34 -17.11
N ARG A 340 -14.55 -27.58 -17.92
CA ARG A 340 -13.18 -27.10 -17.68
C ARG A 340 -12.85 -26.13 -18.80
N ARG A 341 -12.38 -24.95 -18.45
CA ARG A 341 -11.84 -23.96 -19.39
C ARG A 341 -10.36 -23.77 -19.09
N ARG A 342 -9.52 -23.77 -20.13
CA ARG A 342 -8.06 -23.75 -19.98
C ARG A 342 -7.46 -22.60 -20.77
N LYS A 343 -6.46 -21.94 -20.19
CA LYS A 343 -5.69 -20.86 -20.81
C LYS A 343 -4.21 -21.03 -20.55
N MET A 344 -3.39 -20.86 -21.56
CA MET A 344 -1.95 -20.71 -21.42
C MET A 344 -1.59 -19.24 -21.20
N ILE A 345 -0.86 -18.96 -20.13
CA ILE A 345 -0.40 -17.62 -19.74
C ILE A 345 1.09 -17.72 -19.46
N GLY A 346 1.90 -17.17 -20.37
CA GLY A 346 3.32 -17.48 -20.42
C GLY A 346 3.51 -18.99 -20.60
N GLU A 347 4.18 -19.63 -19.64
CA GLU A 347 4.42 -21.09 -19.64
C GLU A 347 3.44 -21.87 -18.75
N ILE A 348 2.49 -21.19 -18.11
CA ILE A 348 1.56 -21.77 -17.15
C ILE A 348 0.20 -22.00 -17.80
N TYR A 349 -0.27 -23.25 -17.76
CA TYR A 349 -1.64 -23.56 -18.11
C TYR A 349 -2.54 -23.43 -16.89
N VAL A 350 -3.49 -22.52 -16.92
CA VAL A 350 -4.50 -22.35 -15.87
C VAL A 350 -5.76 -23.13 -16.28
N GLU A 351 -6.20 -24.05 -15.42
CA GLU A 351 -7.47 -24.78 -15.59
C GLU A 351 -8.50 -24.23 -14.62
N VAL A 352 -9.63 -23.76 -15.15
CA VAL A 352 -10.78 -23.30 -14.38
C VAL A 352 -11.86 -24.37 -14.42
N TYR A 353 -12.31 -24.81 -13.24
CA TYR A 353 -13.38 -25.78 -13.11
C TYR A 353 -14.71 -25.08 -12.81
N LEU A 354 -15.68 -25.34 -13.67
CA LEU A 354 -17.00 -24.74 -13.66
C LEU A 354 -18.10 -25.79 -13.45
N LYS A 355 -19.15 -25.41 -12.72
CA LYS A 355 -20.32 -26.26 -12.49
C LYS A 355 -21.61 -25.46 -12.63
N LYS A 356 -22.62 -26.05 -13.28
CA LYS A 356 -23.97 -25.44 -13.39
C LYS A 356 -24.58 -25.22 -12.01
N ARG A 357 -25.11 -24.01 -11.78
CA ARG A 357 -25.83 -23.66 -10.54
C ARG A 357 -27.34 -23.66 -10.79
N ARG A 358 -28.10 -24.23 -9.86
CA ARG A 358 -29.57 -24.37 -10.00
C ARG A 358 -30.30 -23.01 -9.99
N ARG A 359 -29.83 -22.06 -9.16
CA ARG A 359 -30.46 -20.74 -8.96
C ARG A 359 -30.04 -19.66 -9.97
N THR A 360 -29.29 -20.01 -11.00
CA THR A 360 -28.72 -19.05 -11.97
C THR A 360 -29.25 -19.23 -13.39
N LYS A 361 -30.43 -19.86 -13.54
CA LYS A 361 -31.01 -20.29 -14.83
C LYS A 361 -30.10 -21.27 -15.60
N GLY A 362 -29.37 -22.12 -14.87
CA GLY A 362 -28.50 -23.14 -15.46
C GLY A 362 -27.12 -22.64 -15.90
N ARG A 363 -26.77 -21.38 -15.60
CA ARG A 363 -25.43 -20.83 -15.80
C ARG A 363 -24.39 -21.52 -14.93
N PHE A 364 -23.18 -21.63 -15.45
CA PHE A 364 -22.02 -22.12 -14.73
C PHE A 364 -21.58 -21.12 -13.66
N GLY A 365 -21.06 -21.63 -12.55
CA GLY A 365 -20.25 -20.85 -11.62
C GLY A 365 -18.86 -21.47 -11.53
N VAL A 366 -17.84 -20.62 -11.35
CA VAL A 366 -16.50 -21.07 -11.00
C VAL A 366 -16.55 -21.75 -9.62
N GLU A 367 -15.96 -22.93 -9.52
CA GLU A 367 -15.84 -23.68 -8.26
C GLU A 367 -14.38 -23.68 -7.77
N SER A 368 -13.41 -23.73 -8.68
CA SER A 368 -11.99 -23.71 -8.37
C SER A 368 -11.18 -23.40 -9.63
N ALA A 369 -9.92 -23.02 -9.47
CA ALA A 369 -8.96 -22.85 -10.54
C ALA A 369 -7.54 -23.11 -10.03
N TYR A 370 -6.69 -23.66 -10.89
CA TYR A 370 -5.33 -24.02 -10.53
C TYR A 370 -4.40 -24.09 -11.74
N PRO A 371 -3.08 -23.93 -11.55
CA PRO A 371 -2.12 -24.22 -12.60
C PRO A 371 -2.00 -25.73 -12.80
N MET A 372 -1.94 -26.17 -14.04
CA MET A 372 -1.81 -27.58 -14.38
C MET A 372 -0.38 -28.05 -14.14
N SER A 373 -0.25 -29.21 -13.49
CA SER A 373 1.04 -29.92 -13.41
C SER A 373 1.52 -30.35 -14.80
N GLU A 374 2.84 -30.57 -14.92
CA GLU A 374 3.43 -31.10 -16.15
C GLU A 374 2.80 -32.44 -16.58
N GLN A 375 2.50 -33.33 -15.62
CA GLN A 375 1.83 -34.59 -15.92
C GLN A 375 0.42 -34.37 -16.51
N GLN A 376 -0.34 -33.42 -15.97
CA GLN A 376 -1.67 -33.09 -16.49
C GLN A 376 -1.59 -32.49 -17.90
N ARG A 377 -0.60 -31.63 -18.18
CA ARG A 377 -0.36 -31.06 -19.51
C ARG A 377 -0.02 -32.13 -20.54
N ARG A 378 0.93 -33.01 -20.21
CA ARG A 378 1.32 -34.15 -21.07
C ARG A 378 0.14 -35.07 -21.40
N ARG A 379 -0.76 -35.35 -20.45
CA ARG A 379 -1.98 -36.15 -20.69
C ARG A 379 -2.95 -35.51 -21.67
N LEU A 380 -2.93 -34.19 -21.82
CA LEU A 380 -3.76 -33.46 -22.77
C LEU A 380 -3.06 -33.18 -24.11
N GLY A 381 -1.82 -33.66 -24.30
CA GLY A 381 -1.00 -33.36 -25.47
C GLY A 381 -0.66 -31.87 -25.57
N LYS A 382 -0.50 -31.19 -24.43
CA LYS A 382 -0.17 -29.78 -24.31
C LYS A 382 1.22 -29.58 -23.74
#